data_AF-A0A928USJ5-F1
#
_entry.id   AF-A0A928USJ5-F1
#
_cell.length_a   1.000
_cell.length_b   1.000
_cell.length_c   1.000
_cell.angle_alpha   90.00
_cell.angle_beta   90.00
_cell.angle_gamma   90.00
#
_symmetry.space_group_name_H-M   'P 1'
#
loop_
_entity.id
_entity.type
_entity.pdbx_description
1 polymer ?
#
loop_
_entity_poly.entity_id
_entity_poly.type
_entity_poly.pdbx_seq_one_letter_code
_entity_poly.pdbx_strand_id
1 'polypeptide(L)'
;MGDLRIKLVSKNPISAFQLFDLPQHNKNVRFVLEGDDYDWLVVWDDLPPSKGERLSNSIVRGQCSQSRTALMTYEPSSVKHYGKDYVKQFGLVLTSHEPQRLPHKSRRDFPPVGWWYYGGLPEAMAHPTPPQKSHNVSLFHSDKRQTHTLHAKRFDFLQSMLEGVEGVSGFGRGLRPVHHKAEGIDDFRYHIAVENHISPHHWTEKLSDCFLGYSLAFY
;
A
#
# COMPACT_ATOMS: atom_id res chain seq x y z
N MET A 1 25.24 -16.40 -13.01
CA MET A 1 24.46 -16.42 -11.76
C MET A 1 23.05 -16.82 -12.12
N GLY A 2 22.45 -17.78 -11.40
CA GLY A 2 21.05 -18.15 -11.62
C GLY A 2 20.10 -17.04 -11.17
N ASP A 3 18.85 -17.11 -11.64
CA ASP A 3 17.82 -16.16 -11.22
C ASP A 3 17.43 -16.39 -9.75
N LEU A 4 17.22 -15.31 -9.00
CA LEU A 4 16.74 -15.32 -7.63
C LEU A 4 15.21 -15.44 -7.62
N ARG A 5 14.70 -16.50 -7.00
CA ARG A 5 13.26 -16.77 -6.93
C ARG A 5 12.70 -16.33 -5.59
N ILE A 6 11.74 -15.42 -5.62
CA ILE A 6 11.08 -14.88 -4.43
C ILE A 6 9.63 -15.37 -4.40
N LYS A 7 9.31 -16.26 -3.46
CA LYS A 7 7.93 -16.63 -3.19
C LYS A 7 7.26 -15.51 -2.41
N LEU A 8 6.19 -14.94 -2.96
CA LEU A 8 5.42 -13.90 -2.31
C LEU A 8 4.07 -14.45 -1.89
N VAL A 9 3.77 -14.37 -0.60
CA VAL A 9 2.50 -14.79 -0.02
C VAL A 9 1.85 -13.58 0.62
N SER A 10 0.55 -13.39 0.38
CA SER A 10 -0.19 -12.26 0.94
C SER A 10 -1.56 -12.69 1.43
N LYS A 11 -2.03 -12.00 2.47
CA LYS A 11 -3.38 -12.15 3.02
C LYS A 11 -4.44 -11.75 2.01
N ASN A 12 -4.19 -10.64 1.34
CA ASN A 12 -5.04 -10.12 0.28
C ASN A 12 -4.49 -10.62 -1.06
N PRO A 13 -5.36 -10.88 -2.06
CA PRO A 13 -4.87 -11.23 -3.39
C PRO A 13 -3.86 -10.19 -3.88
N ILE A 14 -2.90 -10.57 -4.72
CA ILE A 14 -1.99 -9.61 -5.33
C ILE A 14 -2.38 -9.52 -6.78
N SER A 15 -2.56 -8.31 -7.30
CA SER A 15 -2.82 -8.18 -8.72
C SER A 15 -1.54 -8.49 -9.49
N ALA A 16 -1.63 -9.40 -10.47
CA ALA A 16 -0.48 -9.88 -11.23
C ALA A 16 0.34 -8.71 -11.84
N PHE A 17 -0.33 -7.64 -12.27
CA PHE A 17 0.35 -6.48 -12.87
C PHE A 17 1.34 -5.79 -11.93
N GLN A 18 1.09 -5.83 -10.62
CA GLN A 18 1.97 -5.21 -9.62
C GLN A 18 3.33 -5.93 -9.52
N LEU A 19 3.41 -7.18 -10.01
CA LEU A 19 4.62 -8.00 -9.96
C LEU A 19 5.22 -8.28 -11.33
N PHE A 20 4.40 -8.45 -12.36
CA PHE A 20 4.86 -8.99 -13.64
C PHE A 20 4.80 -8.00 -14.79
N ASP A 21 3.86 -7.05 -14.76
CA ASP A 21 3.62 -6.20 -15.92
C ASP A 21 4.41 -4.88 -15.85
N LEU A 22 4.77 -4.44 -14.63
CA LEU A 22 5.64 -3.29 -14.44
C LEU A 22 7.09 -3.59 -14.88
N PRO A 23 7.81 -2.61 -15.48
CA PRO A 23 9.21 -2.77 -15.82
C PRO A 23 10.05 -3.25 -14.63
N GLN A 24 10.67 -4.42 -14.77
CA GLN A 24 11.49 -5.00 -13.73
C GLN A 24 12.86 -4.31 -13.69
N HIS A 25 13.15 -3.60 -12.60
CA HIS A 25 14.47 -3.02 -12.36
C HIS A 25 15.55 -4.11 -12.16
N ASN A 26 15.18 -5.27 -11.62
CA ASN A 26 16.08 -6.39 -11.34
C ASN A 26 15.76 -7.59 -12.23
N LYS A 27 16.40 -7.66 -13.40
CA LYS A 27 16.13 -8.70 -14.42
C LYS A 27 16.40 -10.14 -13.96
N ASN A 28 17.20 -10.31 -12.91
CA ASN A 28 17.55 -11.60 -12.33
C ASN A 28 16.64 -12.02 -11.17
N VAL A 29 15.55 -11.28 -10.90
CA VAL A 29 14.56 -11.63 -9.87
C VAL A 29 13.32 -12.19 -10.55
N ARG A 30 12.82 -13.32 -10.05
CA ARG A 30 11.56 -13.93 -10.47
C ARG A 30 10.63 -14.07 -9.28
N PHE A 31 9.40 -13.59 -9.39
CA PHE A 31 8.37 -13.80 -8.39
C PHE A 31 7.67 -15.14 -8.61
N VAL A 32 7.48 -15.89 -7.52
CA VAL A 32 6.82 -17.19 -7.49
C VAL A 32 5.54 -17.04 -6.67
N LEU A 33 4.38 -17.19 -7.30
CA LEU A 33 3.08 -17.12 -6.62
C LEU A 33 2.54 -18.51 -6.22
N GLU A 34 2.97 -19.54 -6.93
CA GLU A 34 2.55 -20.92 -6.73
C GLU A 34 3.77 -21.85 -6.71
N GLY A 35 3.65 -22.98 -6.00
CA GLY A 35 4.72 -23.96 -5.86
C GLY A 35 5.72 -23.62 -4.74
N ASP A 36 6.66 -24.53 -4.53
CA ASP A 36 7.57 -24.52 -3.38
C ASP A 36 9.06 -24.38 -3.77
N ASP A 37 9.33 -24.12 -5.04
CA ASP A 37 10.68 -23.91 -5.56
C ASP A 37 11.06 -22.43 -5.54
N TYR A 38 11.68 -21.99 -4.44
CA TYR A 38 12.06 -20.60 -4.22
C TYR A 38 13.30 -20.46 -3.35
N ASP A 39 13.99 -19.32 -3.48
CA ASP A 39 15.18 -19.00 -2.70
C ASP A 39 14.84 -18.14 -1.47
N TRP A 40 13.79 -17.32 -1.57
CA TRP A 40 13.27 -16.45 -0.51
C TRP A 40 11.77 -16.59 -0.34
N LEU A 41 11.30 -16.49 0.91
CA LEU A 41 9.88 -16.35 1.23
C LEU A 41 9.60 -14.95 1.76
N VAL A 42 8.71 -14.22 1.10
CA VAL A 42 8.24 -12.92 1.53
C VAL A 42 6.76 -13.04 1.87
N VAL A 43 6.40 -12.68 3.11
CA VAL A 43 5.01 -12.57 3.56
C VAL A 43 4.62 -11.11 3.57
N TRP A 44 3.58 -10.75 2.82
CA TRP A 44 3.02 -9.41 2.75
C TRP A 44 1.73 -9.35 3.55
N ASP A 45 1.77 -8.53 4.59
CA ASP A 45 0.79 -8.37 5.66
C ASP A 45 0.50 -9.62 6.48
N ASP A 46 0.11 -10.73 5.87
CA ASP A 46 -0.17 -11.97 6.57
C ASP A 46 -0.26 -13.14 5.60
N LEU A 47 -0.50 -14.33 6.13
CA LEU A 47 -0.91 -15.47 5.31
C LEU A 47 -2.40 -15.33 4.93
N PRO A 48 -2.83 -15.84 3.77
CA PRO A 48 -4.25 -15.90 3.42
C PRO A 48 -4.99 -16.80 4.42
N PRO A 49 -6.28 -16.58 4.70
CA PRO A 49 -7.07 -17.51 5.50
C PRO A 49 -7.34 -18.81 4.75
N SER A 50 -7.45 -19.93 5.49
CA SER A 50 -8.00 -21.17 4.94
C SER A 50 -9.49 -20.96 4.64
N LYS A 51 -10.03 -21.63 3.61
CA LYS A 51 -11.42 -21.40 3.11
C LYS A 51 -12.44 -21.27 4.25
N GLY A 52 -13.02 -20.07 4.39
CA GLY A 52 -14.09 -19.78 5.36
C GLY A 52 -13.62 -19.28 6.74
N GLU A 53 -12.32 -19.24 7.02
CA GLU A 53 -11.81 -18.72 8.29
C GLU A 53 -11.75 -17.18 8.30
N ARG A 54 -12.15 -16.57 9.43
CA ARG A 54 -12.07 -15.12 9.64
C ARG A 54 -10.64 -14.63 9.88
N LEU A 55 -9.80 -15.48 10.46
CA LEU A 55 -8.39 -15.20 10.78
C LEU A 55 -7.52 -16.21 10.04
N SER A 56 -6.30 -15.81 9.67
CA SER A 56 -5.37 -16.76 9.05
C SER A 56 -4.75 -17.65 10.12
N ASN A 57 -5.13 -18.93 10.09
CA ASN A 57 -4.41 -20.01 10.77
C ASN A 57 -3.59 -20.84 9.78
N SER A 58 -3.40 -20.34 8.55
CA SER A 58 -2.66 -21.07 7.53
C SER A 58 -1.20 -21.18 7.92
N ILE A 59 -0.59 -22.30 7.57
CA ILE A 59 0.81 -22.59 7.87
C ILE A 59 1.54 -22.78 6.55
N VAL A 60 2.57 -21.97 6.31
CA VAL A 60 3.52 -22.20 5.23
C VAL A 60 4.76 -22.83 5.84
N ARG A 61 5.06 -24.09 5.49
CA ARG A 61 6.32 -24.72 5.87
C ARG A 61 7.42 -24.16 4.97
N GLY A 62 8.33 -23.38 5.55
CA GLY A 62 9.44 -22.79 4.82
C GLY A 62 10.37 -23.86 4.25
N GLN A 63 10.68 -23.75 2.96
CA GLN A 63 11.70 -24.54 2.26
C GLN A 63 13.08 -23.86 2.31
N CYS A 64 13.14 -22.64 2.86
CA CYS A 64 14.35 -21.84 3.01
C CYS A 64 14.64 -21.55 4.49
N SER A 65 15.88 -21.17 4.80
CA SER A 65 16.27 -20.78 6.16
C SER A 65 15.55 -19.50 6.59
N GLN A 66 15.37 -19.32 7.90
CA GLN A 66 14.79 -18.08 8.45
C GLN A 66 15.49 -16.82 7.91
N SER A 67 16.81 -16.84 7.72
CA SER A 67 17.56 -15.70 7.18
C SER A 67 17.17 -15.29 5.75
N ARG A 68 16.41 -16.13 5.03
CA ARG A 68 15.85 -15.88 3.69
C ARG A 68 14.34 -15.69 3.71
N THR A 69 13.80 -15.30 4.87
CA THR A 69 12.39 -14.96 5.02
C THR A 69 12.24 -13.48 5.36
N ALA A 70 11.21 -12.83 4.81
CA ALA A 70 10.90 -11.44 5.11
C ALA A 70 9.41 -11.23 5.40
N LEU A 71 9.10 -10.35 6.35
CA LEU A 71 7.76 -9.81 6.56
C LEU A 71 7.70 -8.38 6.03
N MET A 72 6.75 -8.09 5.16
CA MET A 72 6.38 -6.75 4.71
C MET A 72 5.06 -6.35 5.37
N THR A 73 5.08 -5.36 6.26
CA THR A 73 3.85 -4.90 6.92
C THR A 73 3.03 -3.99 6.02
N TYR A 74 1.70 -4.02 6.17
CA TYR A 74 0.78 -3.20 5.39
C TYR A 74 0.06 -2.16 6.25
N GLU A 75 -0.71 -2.59 7.24
CA GLU A 75 -1.47 -1.68 8.09
C GLU A 75 -0.56 -0.97 9.10
N PRO A 76 -0.81 0.30 9.47
CA PRO A 76 -0.06 1.01 10.51
C PRO A 76 -0.22 0.37 11.90
N SER A 77 0.66 0.75 12.82
CA SER A 77 0.67 0.25 14.20
C SER A 77 -0.60 0.59 14.99
N SER A 78 -1.34 1.62 14.58
CA SER A 78 -2.64 1.97 15.15
C SER A 78 -3.80 1.07 14.68
N VAL A 79 -3.61 0.29 13.59
CA VAL A 79 -4.65 -0.55 13.00
C VAL A 79 -4.37 -2.03 13.23
N LYS A 80 -3.13 -2.48 13.00
CA LYS A 80 -2.75 -3.89 13.15
C LYS A 80 -1.54 -4.04 14.06
N HIS A 81 -1.62 -5.01 14.97
CA HIS A 81 -0.48 -5.43 15.77
C HIS A 81 0.07 -6.76 15.23
N TYR A 82 1.38 -6.83 15.03
CA TYR A 82 2.07 -8.06 14.66
C TYR A 82 2.74 -8.64 15.92
N GLY A 83 2.29 -9.81 16.34
CA GLY A 83 2.76 -10.43 17.59
C GLY A 83 4.25 -10.78 17.55
N LYS A 84 4.92 -10.70 18.71
CA LYS A 84 6.37 -10.96 18.81
C LYS A 84 6.77 -12.32 18.28
N ASP A 85 6.01 -13.37 18.60
CA ASP A 85 6.34 -14.73 18.16
C ASP A 85 6.05 -14.96 16.67
N TYR A 86 5.13 -14.19 16.10
CA TYR A 86 4.94 -14.15 14.65
C TYR A 86 6.16 -13.52 13.96
N VAL A 87 6.54 -12.32 14.41
CA VAL A 87 7.64 -11.54 13.80
C VAL A 87 8.99 -12.26 13.92
N LYS A 88 9.23 -12.97 15.02
CA LYS A 88 10.45 -13.76 15.24
C LYS A 88 10.64 -14.90 14.23
N GLN A 89 9.62 -15.27 13.45
CA GLN A 89 9.77 -16.29 12.40
C GLN A 89 10.51 -15.77 11.18
N PHE A 90 10.65 -14.45 11.04
CA PHE A 90 11.24 -13.81 9.86
C PHE A 90 12.71 -13.45 10.08
N GLY A 91 13.51 -13.51 9.01
CA GLY A 91 14.90 -13.06 9.01
C GLY A 91 15.04 -11.56 8.78
N LEU A 92 14.06 -10.95 8.12
CA LEU A 92 13.97 -9.54 7.77
C LEU A 92 12.55 -9.01 8.03
N VAL A 93 12.43 -7.79 8.54
CA VAL A 93 11.13 -7.10 8.69
C VAL A 93 11.22 -5.74 8.02
N LEU A 94 10.38 -5.54 6.99
CA LEU A 94 10.20 -4.29 6.27
C LEU A 94 8.92 -3.62 6.78
N THR A 95 9.04 -2.45 7.42
CA THR A 95 7.91 -1.84 8.11
C THR A 95 8.00 -0.33 8.27
N SER A 96 6.84 0.32 8.41
CA SER A 96 6.69 1.71 8.83
C SER A 96 6.27 1.85 10.31
N HIS A 97 6.08 0.72 11.02
CA HIS A 97 5.76 0.73 12.44
C HIS A 97 6.91 1.29 13.23
N GLU A 98 6.63 2.09 14.26
CA GLU A 98 7.64 2.66 15.14
C GLU A 98 8.50 1.54 15.77
N PRO A 99 9.82 1.73 15.94
CA PRO A 99 10.71 0.69 16.47
C PRO A 99 10.26 0.08 17.80
N GLN A 100 9.59 0.87 18.65
CA GLN A 100 9.05 0.45 19.94
C GLN A 100 7.79 -0.42 19.79
N ARG A 101 7.03 -0.25 18.70
CA ARG A 101 5.82 -1.02 18.41
C ARG A 101 6.13 -2.35 17.76
N LEU A 102 7.17 -2.39 16.91
CA LEU A 102 7.58 -3.60 16.19
C LEU A 102 9.10 -3.83 16.25
N PRO A 103 9.65 -4.21 17.42
CA PRO A 103 11.08 -4.45 17.57
C PRO A 103 11.52 -5.74 16.86
N HIS A 104 12.54 -5.64 16.02
CA HIS A 104 13.19 -6.78 15.37
C HIS A 104 14.67 -6.49 15.11
N LYS A 105 15.55 -7.49 15.25
CA LYS A 105 17.01 -7.32 15.08
C LYS A 105 17.39 -6.88 13.67
N SER A 106 16.68 -7.40 12.69
CA SER A 106 16.84 -7.09 11.27
C SER A 106 15.61 -6.36 10.75
N ARG A 107 15.32 -5.18 11.32
CA ARG A 107 14.24 -4.28 10.88
C ARG A 107 14.80 -3.28 9.87
N ARG A 108 14.05 -2.98 8.81
CA ARG A 108 14.31 -1.85 7.90
C ARG A 108 13.05 -1.01 7.76
N ASP A 109 13.25 0.30 7.76
CA ASP A 109 12.17 1.24 7.49
C ASP A 109 11.73 1.10 6.03
N PHE A 110 10.43 0.87 5.85
CA PHE A 110 9.84 0.64 4.54
C PHE A 110 8.37 1.10 4.57
N PRO A 111 7.92 1.92 3.61
CA PRO A 111 6.53 2.37 3.59
C PRO A 111 5.59 1.19 3.40
N PRO A 112 4.36 1.26 3.93
CA PRO A 112 3.36 0.27 3.60
C PRO A 112 3.12 0.27 2.09
N VAL A 113 3.33 -0.88 1.45
CA VAL A 113 2.92 -1.08 0.06
C VAL A 113 1.50 -1.61 0.12
N GLY A 114 0.57 -0.80 -0.36
CA GLY A 114 -0.84 -1.13 -0.40
C GLY A 114 -1.32 -1.58 -1.76
N TRP A 115 -2.62 -1.86 -1.83
CA TRP A 115 -3.26 -2.04 -3.12
C TRP A 115 -3.23 -0.71 -3.86
N TRP A 116 -2.70 -0.74 -5.08
CA TRP A 116 -2.60 0.46 -5.90
C TRP A 116 -3.94 0.69 -6.60
N TYR A 117 -4.62 1.77 -6.24
CA TYR A 117 -5.96 2.11 -6.75
C TYR A 117 -5.92 3.21 -7.81
N TYR A 118 -4.74 3.70 -8.19
CA TYR A 118 -4.60 4.70 -9.25
C TYR A 118 -5.24 4.24 -10.56
N GLY A 119 -5.04 2.98 -10.90
CA GLY A 119 -5.46 2.30 -12.12
C GLY A 119 -4.53 1.12 -12.38
N GLY A 120 -4.49 0.63 -13.61
CA GLY A 120 -3.46 -0.28 -14.09
C GLY A 120 -2.33 0.46 -14.83
N LEU A 121 -1.58 -0.31 -15.62
CA LEU A 121 -0.60 0.25 -16.55
C LEU A 121 -1.18 1.29 -17.53
N PRO A 122 -2.40 1.13 -18.09
CA PRO A 122 -2.96 2.12 -19.01
C PRO A 122 -3.07 3.50 -18.38
N GLU A 123 -3.62 3.59 -17.16
CA GLU A 123 -3.75 4.86 -16.45
C GLU A 123 -2.39 5.43 -16.06
N ALA A 124 -1.49 4.59 -15.52
CA ALA A 124 -0.16 5.02 -15.09
C ALA A 124 0.72 5.54 -16.24
N MET A 125 0.49 5.05 -17.46
CA MET A 125 1.23 5.43 -18.66
C MET A 125 0.45 6.40 -19.56
N ALA A 126 -0.74 6.85 -19.14
CA ALA A 126 -1.59 7.72 -19.93
C ALA A 126 -0.93 9.07 -20.25
N HIS A 127 -0.04 9.53 -19.37
CA HIS A 127 0.59 10.86 -19.44
C HIS A 127 2.12 10.75 -19.51
N PRO A 128 2.71 10.53 -20.70
CA PRO A 128 4.17 10.55 -20.86
C PRO A 128 4.79 11.93 -20.62
N THR A 129 3.95 12.99 -20.66
CA THR A 129 4.28 14.36 -20.29
C THR A 129 3.16 14.92 -19.43
N PRO A 130 3.40 15.99 -18.65
CA PRO A 130 2.34 16.63 -17.86
C PRO A 130 1.10 16.97 -18.72
N PRO A 131 -0.10 16.48 -18.37
CA PRO A 131 -1.31 16.76 -19.13
C PRO A 131 -1.82 18.17 -18.86
N GLN A 132 -2.68 18.66 -19.76
CA GLN A 132 -3.42 19.90 -19.50
C GLN A 132 -4.42 19.67 -18.36
N LYS A 133 -4.40 20.56 -17.36
CA LYS A 133 -5.26 20.48 -16.17
C LYS A 133 -6.45 21.42 -16.28
N SER A 134 -7.66 20.86 -16.23
CA SER A 134 -8.94 21.58 -16.34
C SER A 134 -9.54 21.94 -14.97
N HIS A 135 -9.09 21.29 -13.89
CA HIS A 135 -9.60 21.47 -12.54
C HIS A 135 -8.51 21.86 -11.53
N ASN A 136 -8.91 22.45 -10.40
CA ASN A 136 -7.98 22.96 -9.39
C ASN A 136 -7.59 21.89 -8.37
N VAL A 137 -8.47 21.61 -7.41
CA VAL A 137 -8.14 20.76 -6.24
C VAL A 137 -9.05 19.54 -6.21
N SER A 138 -8.46 18.35 -6.06
CA SER A 138 -9.20 17.14 -5.74
C SER A 138 -8.80 16.53 -4.42
N LEU A 139 -9.69 15.72 -3.85
CA LEU A 139 -9.41 14.87 -2.71
C LEU A 139 -10.20 13.56 -2.78
N PHE A 140 -9.64 12.51 -2.17
CA PHE A 140 -10.34 11.24 -1.95
C PHE A 140 -10.80 11.11 -0.50
N HIS A 141 -12.10 10.87 -0.35
CA HIS A 141 -12.79 10.78 0.92
C HIS A 141 -13.36 9.37 1.14
N SER A 142 -13.42 8.94 2.39
CA SER A 142 -14.07 7.69 2.81
C SER A 142 -14.88 7.94 4.07
N ASP A 143 -15.99 7.23 4.18
CA ASP A 143 -16.88 7.14 5.35
C ASP A 143 -16.28 6.46 6.60
N LYS A 144 -15.04 5.95 6.53
CA LYS A 144 -14.37 5.33 7.69
C LYS A 144 -14.08 6.36 8.78
N ARG A 145 -14.71 6.21 9.96
CA ARG A 145 -14.57 7.10 11.13
C ARG A 145 -14.14 6.38 12.41
N GLN A 146 -13.21 5.43 12.31
CA GLN A 146 -12.69 4.71 13.49
C GLN A 146 -11.97 5.67 14.45
N THR A 147 -12.51 5.88 15.64
CA THR A 147 -12.03 6.86 16.63
C THR A 147 -10.75 6.45 17.36
N HIS A 148 -10.43 5.15 17.41
CA HIS A 148 -9.17 4.64 17.98
C HIS A 148 -7.96 4.78 17.04
N THR A 149 -8.15 5.42 15.88
CA THR A 149 -7.13 5.72 14.86
C THR A 149 -7.32 7.15 14.36
N LEU A 150 -6.45 7.63 13.45
CA LEU A 150 -6.63 8.97 12.86
C LEU A 150 -7.68 9.01 11.74
N HIS A 151 -8.41 7.93 11.47
CA HIS A 151 -9.48 7.92 10.46
C HIS A 151 -10.56 8.98 10.72
N ALA A 152 -11.02 9.13 11.97
CA ALA A 152 -12.01 10.16 12.33
C ALA A 152 -11.48 11.59 12.10
N LYS A 153 -10.24 11.88 12.53
CA LYS A 153 -9.63 13.20 12.30
C LYS A 153 -9.42 13.50 10.82
N ARG A 154 -9.00 12.49 10.04
CA ARG A 154 -8.87 12.61 8.58
C ARG A 154 -10.23 12.89 7.93
N PHE A 155 -11.29 12.21 8.37
CA PHE A 155 -12.65 12.46 7.91
C PHE A 155 -13.03 13.93 8.15
N ASP A 156 -12.92 14.40 9.39
CA ASP A 156 -13.35 15.76 9.77
C ASP A 156 -12.58 16.83 8.99
N PHE A 157 -11.27 16.61 8.81
CA PHE A 157 -10.41 17.51 8.01
C PHE A 157 -10.86 17.57 6.54
N LEU A 158 -11.01 16.41 5.89
CA LEU A 158 -11.38 16.37 4.47
C LEU A 158 -12.81 16.88 4.25
N GLN A 159 -13.74 16.61 5.16
CA GLN A 159 -15.09 17.16 5.13
C GLN A 159 -15.06 18.68 5.22
N SER A 160 -14.26 19.24 6.15
CA SER A 160 -14.09 20.69 6.28
C SER A 160 -13.49 21.33 5.03
N MET A 161 -12.59 20.63 4.33
CA MET A 161 -12.06 21.10 3.04
C MET A 161 -13.12 21.11 1.94
N LEU A 162 -13.98 20.09 1.87
CA LEU A 162 -15.08 20.04 0.90
C LEU A 162 -16.12 21.14 1.11
N GLU A 163 -16.39 21.48 2.37
CA GLU A 163 -17.41 22.48 2.73
C GLU A 163 -16.86 23.92 2.72
N GLY A 164 -15.59 24.09 3.09
CA GLY A 164 -15.00 25.40 3.37
C GLY A 164 -14.09 25.96 2.28
N VAL A 165 -13.67 25.16 1.30
CA VAL A 165 -12.75 25.60 0.23
C VAL A 165 -13.42 25.52 -1.13
N GLU A 166 -13.52 26.68 -1.80
CA GLU A 166 -14.09 26.76 -3.14
C GLU A 166 -13.24 26.00 -4.17
N GLY A 167 -13.88 25.27 -5.08
CA GLY A 167 -13.21 24.59 -6.18
C GLY A 167 -12.56 23.26 -5.82
N VAL A 168 -12.83 22.71 -4.64
CA VAL A 168 -12.44 21.34 -4.25
C VAL A 168 -13.47 20.34 -4.77
N SER A 169 -13.00 19.33 -5.51
CA SER A 169 -13.81 18.19 -5.94
C SER A 169 -13.52 16.95 -5.10
N GLY A 170 -14.57 16.36 -4.54
CA GLY A 170 -14.48 15.16 -3.71
C GLY A 170 -14.87 13.88 -4.43
N PHE A 171 -14.05 12.84 -4.28
CA PHE A 171 -14.27 11.51 -4.85
C PHE A 171 -14.25 10.43 -3.76
N GLY A 172 -14.85 9.28 -4.06
CA GLY A 172 -14.88 8.11 -3.17
C GLY A 172 -16.26 7.79 -2.62
N ARG A 173 -16.30 6.86 -1.66
CA ARG A 173 -17.56 6.34 -1.10
C ARG A 173 -18.31 7.42 -0.34
N GLY A 174 -19.58 7.62 -0.71
CA GLY A 174 -20.43 8.68 -0.15
C GLY A 174 -20.30 10.04 -0.85
N LEU A 175 -19.41 10.16 -1.84
CA LEU A 175 -19.28 11.31 -2.75
C LEU A 175 -19.45 10.83 -4.19
N ARG A 176 -18.59 11.27 -5.11
CA ARG A 176 -18.54 10.80 -6.49
C ARG A 176 -17.71 9.50 -6.58
N PRO A 177 -18.32 8.33 -6.86
CA PRO A 177 -17.56 7.10 -7.09
C PRO A 177 -16.76 7.19 -8.40
N VAL A 178 -15.61 6.52 -8.44
CA VAL A 178 -14.75 6.35 -9.62
C VAL A 178 -14.26 4.90 -9.68
N HIS A 179 -13.88 4.43 -10.86
CA HIS A 179 -13.27 3.11 -11.04
C HIS A 179 -11.78 3.14 -10.68
N HIS A 180 -11.11 4.21 -11.09
CA HIS A 180 -9.66 4.41 -10.94
C HIS A 180 -9.42 5.78 -10.29
N LYS A 181 -8.45 5.89 -9.37
CA LYS A 181 -8.16 7.20 -8.78
C LYS A 181 -7.65 8.21 -9.81
N ALA A 182 -7.06 7.76 -10.92
CA ALA A 182 -6.65 8.60 -12.04
C ALA A 182 -7.78 9.55 -12.51
N GLU A 183 -9.04 9.08 -12.55
CA GLU A 183 -10.21 9.89 -12.91
C GLU A 183 -10.43 11.10 -11.99
N GLY A 184 -9.94 11.03 -10.75
CA GLY A 184 -10.01 12.11 -9.76
C GLY A 184 -8.72 12.90 -9.60
N ILE A 185 -7.66 12.60 -10.35
CA ILE A 185 -6.31 13.20 -10.16
C ILE A 185 -5.78 13.79 -11.47
N ASP A 186 -5.96 13.12 -12.60
CA ASP A 186 -5.27 13.45 -13.86
C ASP A 186 -5.64 14.82 -14.40
N ASP A 187 -6.87 15.26 -14.20
CA ASP A 187 -7.37 16.56 -14.67
C ASP A 187 -7.17 17.68 -13.64
N PHE A 188 -6.63 17.38 -12.46
CA PHE A 188 -6.47 18.32 -11.34
C PHE A 188 -5.04 18.85 -11.24
N ARG A 189 -4.89 20.13 -10.86
CA ARG A 189 -3.58 20.77 -10.61
C ARG A 189 -3.01 20.38 -9.26
N TYR A 190 -3.88 20.21 -8.28
CA TYR A 190 -3.54 19.94 -6.89
C TYR A 190 -4.34 18.75 -6.37
N HIS A 191 -3.73 17.95 -5.50
CA HIS A 191 -4.40 16.86 -4.81
C HIS A 191 -4.12 16.91 -3.31
N ILE A 192 -5.17 16.84 -2.49
CA ILE A 192 -5.02 16.77 -1.03
C ILE A 192 -4.85 15.30 -0.62
N ALA A 193 -3.63 14.91 -0.27
CA ALA A 193 -3.23 13.54 0.04
C ALA A 193 -3.02 13.37 1.55
N VAL A 194 -4.04 12.89 2.27
CA VAL A 194 -3.99 12.78 3.73
C VAL A 194 -3.92 11.33 4.18
N GLU A 195 -2.93 11.01 5.02
CA GLU A 195 -2.80 9.70 5.63
C GLU A 195 -3.74 9.47 6.81
N ASN A 196 -4.00 8.18 7.10
CA ASN A 196 -4.76 7.75 8.27
C ASN A 196 -3.87 7.41 9.48
N HIS A 197 -2.57 7.67 9.38
CA HIS A 197 -1.57 7.44 10.42
C HIS A 197 -0.38 8.39 10.23
N ILE A 198 0.20 8.85 11.34
CA ILE A 198 1.34 9.78 11.35
C ILE A 198 2.49 9.09 12.07
N SER A 199 3.53 8.73 11.34
CA SER A 199 4.75 8.11 11.85
C SER A 199 5.91 8.32 10.87
N PRO A 200 7.17 8.39 11.34
CA PRO A 200 8.33 8.32 10.45
C PRO A 200 8.20 7.14 9.47
N HIS A 201 8.56 7.38 8.21
CA HIS A 201 8.54 6.38 7.13
C HIS A 201 7.14 5.84 6.77
N HIS A 202 6.06 6.39 7.32
CA HIS A 202 4.70 6.02 6.98
C HIS A 202 4.11 6.98 5.93
N TRP A 203 4.28 6.63 4.67
CA TRP A 203 3.61 7.25 3.52
C TRP A 203 3.08 6.15 2.62
N THR A 204 1.95 6.38 1.96
CA THR A 204 1.24 5.35 1.18
C THR A 204 1.10 5.74 -0.28
N GLU A 205 0.31 4.97 -1.03
CA GLU A 205 0.00 5.26 -2.42
C GLU A 205 -0.69 6.63 -2.60
N LYS A 206 -1.33 7.17 -1.56
CA LYS A 206 -1.98 8.50 -1.63
C LYS A 206 -1.02 9.60 -2.09
N LEU A 207 0.25 9.53 -1.67
CA LEU A 207 1.27 10.48 -2.11
C LEU A 207 1.74 10.15 -3.53
N SER A 208 2.05 8.89 -3.83
CA SER A 208 2.53 8.51 -5.17
C SER A 208 1.50 8.73 -6.28
N ASP A 209 0.22 8.54 -5.98
CA ASP A 209 -0.90 8.78 -6.90
C ASP A 209 -0.90 10.22 -7.43
N CYS A 210 -0.49 11.19 -6.60
CA CYS A 210 -0.35 12.59 -7.00
C CYS A 210 0.70 12.76 -8.10
N PHE A 211 1.87 12.13 -7.92
CA PHE A 211 2.98 12.23 -8.87
C PHE A 211 2.66 11.55 -10.20
N LEU A 212 1.99 10.40 -10.15
CA LEU A 212 1.53 9.68 -11.34
C LEU A 212 0.58 10.53 -12.18
N GLY A 213 -0.38 11.19 -11.51
CA GLY A 213 -1.32 12.08 -12.17
C GLY A 213 -0.81 13.49 -12.38
N TYR A 214 0.48 13.80 -12.23
CA TYR A 214 1.05 15.16 -12.38
C TYR A 214 0.29 16.24 -11.58
N SER A 215 -0.17 15.90 -10.37
CA SER A 215 -0.80 16.81 -9.44
C SER A 215 0.20 17.23 -8.35
N LEU A 216 0.24 18.51 -8.00
CA LEU A 216 0.99 18.95 -6.84
C LEU A 216 0.29 18.44 -5.57
N ALA A 217 1.01 17.66 -4.77
CA ALA A 217 0.48 17.11 -3.53
C ALA A 217 0.44 18.17 -2.42
N PHE A 218 -0.72 18.35 -1.80
CA PHE A 218 -0.84 18.89 -0.45
C PHE A 218 -0.93 17.71 0.52
N TYR A 219 0.18 17.41 1.19
CA TYR A 219 0.37 16.25 2.06
C TYR A 219 0.44 16.65 3.54
#